data_AF-A0A7C1PTB8-F1
#
_entry.id   AF-A0A7C1PTB8-F1
#
_cell.length_a   1.000
_cell.length_b   1.000
_cell.length_c   1.000
_cell.angle_alpha   90.00
_cell.angle_beta   90.00
_cell.angle_gamma   90.00
#
_symmetry.space_group_name_H-M   'P 1'
#
loop_
_entity.id
_entity.type
_entity.pdbx_description
1 polymer ?
#
loop_
_entity_poly.entity_id
_entity_poly.type
_entity_poly.pdbx_seq_one_letter_code
_entity_poly.pdbx_strand_id
1 'polypeptide(L)'
;LMAAIKNYASEGIKNEDIKEIFKRTKSQAHGGYCGLTGVCGIAPAVGACFAVLTGSRCGRDKEQRTTMEAVTRVTRAITDLTGPSCCKAYVRTSLEAAVKYLKESAGIELPAAGEIHCTYSNKHPHGCREIKCPYFTGGIYGEPDNEREGPVSCTCNCSGIIKAEGTQEEGMEYLLNKAIESGAEKAKVIDTDTIVVEEWVRWKCKYGCPFYAKDAFHPPCAPDAESTGRVIKEYSKGILMNGPRGKALTEAVVKLEGEAYREGYYKAFALTALSSGPPGAT
;
A
#
# COMPACT_ATOMS: atom_id res chain seq x y z
N LEU A 1 17.93 -0.14 -4.10
CA LEU A 1 19.21 -0.25 -3.38
C LEU A 1 20.20 -1.17 -4.09
N MET A 2 20.00 -2.49 -4.12
CA MET A 2 20.97 -3.44 -4.71
C MET A 2 21.37 -3.17 -6.16
N ALA A 3 20.42 -2.77 -7.01
CA ALA A 3 20.73 -2.40 -8.39
C ALA A 3 21.69 -1.19 -8.47
N ALA A 4 21.53 -0.20 -7.57
CA ALA A 4 22.45 0.93 -7.51
C ALA A 4 23.83 0.50 -7.01
N ILE A 5 23.90 -0.38 -6.01
CA ILE A 5 25.17 -0.94 -5.52
C ILE A 5 25.91 -1.68 -6.64
N LYS A 6 25.20 -2.56 -7.36
CA LYS A 6 25.72 -3.28 -8.52
C LYS A 6 26.26 -2.33 -9.60
N ASN A 7 25.54 -1.25 -9.89
CA ASN A 7 25.91 -0.35 -10.99
C ASN A 7 27.05 0.60 -10.65
N TYR A 8 27.22 0.99 -9.38
CA TYR A 8 28.11 2.10 -9.01
C TYR A 8 29.30 1.70 -8.13
N ALA A 9 29.21 0.61 -7.36
CA ALA A 9 30.11 0.46 -6.22
C ALA A 9 30.60 -0.96 -5.94
N SER A 10 30.18 -1.98 -6.70
CA SER A 10 30.72 -3.33 -6.51
C SER A 10 30.70 -4.18 -7.79
N GLU A 11 31.86 -4.68 -8.20
CA GLU A 11 31.95 -5.75 -9.21
C GLU A 11 31.40 -7.11 -8.71
N GLY A 12 31.11 -7.22 -7.41
CA GLY A 12 30.73 -8.48 -6.76
C GLY A 12 29.23 -8.82 -6.72
N ILE A 13 28.32 -7.85 -6.93
CA ILE A 13 26.87 -8.09 -6.81
C ILE A 13 26.27 -8.54 -8.13
N LYS A 14 25.63 -9.71 -8.12
CA LYS A 14 25.08 -10.34 -9.31
C LYS A 14 23.55 -10.21 -9.36
N ASN A 15 22.97 -10.53 -10.52
CA ASN A 15 21.51 -10.54 -10.66
C ASN A 15 20.86 -11.62 -9.78
N GLU A 16 21.59 -12.70 -9.50
CA GLU A 16 21.16 -13.79 -8.60
C GLU A 16 20.94 -13.27 -7.17
N ASP A 17 21.80 -12.37 -6.68
CA ASP A 17 21.66 -11.76 -5.35
C ASP A 17 20.38 -10.91 -5.26
N ILE A 18 20.08 -10.17 -6.33
CA ILE A 18 18.84 -9.36 -6.42
C ILE A 18 17.61 -10.28 -6.45
N LYS A 19 17.66 -11.37 -7.23
CA LYS A 19 16.58 -12.37 -7.31
C LYS A 19 16.35 -13.05 -5.96
N GLU A 20 17.43 -13.38 -5.24
CA GLU A 20 17.35 -13.97 -3.92
C GLU A 20 16.66 -13.03 -2.91
N ILE A 21 16.94 -11.73 -2.95
CA ILE A 21 16.26 -10.75 -2.09
C ILE A 21 14.77 -10.69 -2.41
N PHE A 22 14.40 -10.65 -3.70
CA PHE A 22 12.98 -10.69 -4.09
C PHE A 22 12.31 -11.97 -3.63
N LYS A 23 13.00 -13.12 -3.69
CA LYS A 23 12.49 -14.39 -3.17
C LYS A 23 12.26 -14.34 -1.66
N ARG A 24 13.21 -13.81 -0.88
CA ARG A 24 13.12 -13.70 0.59
C ARG A 24 12.01 -12.77 1.06
N THR A 25 11.76 -11.71 0.32
CA THR A 25 10.83 -10.62 0.70
C THR A 25 9.46 -10.73 0.07
N LYS A 26 9.24 -11.74 -0.80
CA LYS A 26 8.00 -11.92 -1.55
C LYS A 26 6.77 -11.94 -0.64
N SER A 27 6.87 -12.62 0.50
CA SER A 27 5.74 -12.75 1.44
C SER A 27 5.42 -11.45 2.18
N GLN A 28 6.33 -10.48 2.21
CA GLN A 28 6.14 -9.17 2.83
C GLN A 28 5.72 -8.09 1.82
N ALA A 29 5.86 -8.37 0.52
CA ALA A 29 5.57 -7.44 -0.56
C ALA A 29 4.08 -7.45 -0.96
N HIS A 30 3.18 -7.23 -0.01
CA HIS A 30 1.74 -7.07 -0.27
C HIS A 30 1.18 -5.78 0.34
N GLY A 31 0.05 -5.31 -0.21
CA GLY A 31 -0.64 -4.12 0.28
C GLY A 31 -0.99 -4.24 1.76
N GLY A 32 -0.86 -3.13 2.50
CA GLY A 32 -1.21 -3.08 3.92
C GLY A 32 -0.31 -3.86 4.87
N TYR A 33 0.85 -4.36 4.43
CA TYR A 33 1.74 -5.17 5.27
C TYR A 33 2.05 -4.52 6.63
N CYS A 34 2.29 -3.19 6.67
CA CYS A 34 2.52 -2.46 7.92
C CYS A 34 1.33 -2.51 8.88
N GLY A 35 0.12 -2.36 8.36
CA GLY A 35 -1.09 -2.38 9.16
C GLY A 35 -1.51 -3.78 9.61
N LEU A 36 -1.12 -4.80 8.86
CA LEU A 36 -1.39 -6.21 9.19
C LEU A 36 -0.39 -6.79 10.20
N THR A 37 0.87 -6.33 10.16
CA THR A 37 1.97 -6.95 10.92
C THR A 37 2.61 -6.03 11.95
N GLY A 38 2.28 -4.74 11.95
CA GLY A 38 2.90 -3.73 12.80
C GLY A 38 4.29 -3.27 12.34
N VAL A 39 4.84 -3.82 11.25
CA VAL A 39 6.17 -3.47 10.74
C VAL A 39 6.08 -3.05 9.28
N CYS A 40 6.70 -1.92 8.91
CA CYS A 40 6.74 -1.50 7.52
C CYS A 40 7.52 -2.51 6.65
N GLY A 41 6.96 -2.94 5.51
CA GLY A 41 7.58 -3.92 4.62
C GLY A 41 8.91 -3.47 4.00
N ILE A 42 9.22 -2.19 4.05
CA ILE A 42 10.51 -1.64 3.63
C ILE A 42 11.63 -2.06 4.60
N ALA A 43 11.33 -2.19 5.90
CA ALA A 43 12.30 -2.59 6.91
C ALA A 43 12.88 -4.00 6.65
N PRO A 44 12.08 -5.07 6.49
CA PRO A 44 12.61 -6.39 6.12
C PRO A 44 13.23 -6.40 4.70
N ALA A 45 12.78 -5.54 3.78
CA ALA A 45 13.39 -5.43 2.45
C ALA A 45 14.82 -4.87 2.50
N VAL A 46 15.05 -3.79 3.26
CA VAL A 46 16.41 -3.26 3.47
C VAL A 46 17.25 -4.24 4.28
N GLY A 47 16.68 -4.86 5.31
CA GLY A 47 17.35 -5.92 6.07
C GLY A 47 17.81 -7.07 5.18
N ALA A 48 16.97 -7.52 4.24
CA ALA A 48 17.35 -8.55 3.27
C ALA A 48 18.50 -8.10 2.35
N CYS A 49 18.52 -6.82 1.95
CA CYS A 49 19.64 -6.27 1.19
C CYS A 49 20.95 -6.35 1.98
N PHE A 50 20.98 -5.84 3.20
CA PHE A 50 22.17 -5.89 4.06
C PHE A 50 22.57 -7.33 4.40
N ALA A 51 21.61 -8.22 4.64
CA ALA A 51 21.90 -9.62 4.93
C ALA A 51 22.60 -10.34 3.76
N VAL A 52 22.21 -10.05 2.52
CA VAL A 52 22.87 -10.60 1.34
C VAL A 52 24.23 -9.94 1.12
N LEU A 53 24.34 -8.62 1.30
CA LEU A 53 25.60 -7.88 1.15
C LEU A 53 26.67 -8.33 2.15
N THR A 54 26.32 -8.55 3.41
CA THR A 54 27.27 -8.92 4.46
C THR A 54 27.39 -10.43 4.67
N GLY A 55 26.54 -11.24 4.04
CA GLY A 55 26.46 -12.68 4.30
C GLY A 55 25.85 -13.03 5.67
N SER A 56 25.07 -12.13 6.25
CA SER A 56 24.42 -12.30 7.56
C SER A 56 23.49 -13.51 7.61
N ARG A 57 23.58 -14.27 8.71
CA ARG A 57 22.76 -15.44 9.06
C ARG A 57 22.63 -15.53 10.57
N CYS A 58 21.65 -16.32 11.04
CA CYS A 58 21.53 -16.64 12.46
C CYS A 58 22.86 -17.22 12.99
N GLY A 59 23.33 -16.70 14.13
CA GLY A 59 24.57 -17.15 14.77
C GLY A 59 25.84 -16.43 14.28
N ARG A 60 25.73 -15.48 13.34
CA ARG A 60 26.81 -14.53 13.02
C ARG A 60 26.77 -13.35 13.99
N ASP A 61 27.92 -12.86 14.43
CA ASP A 61 27.99 -11.74 15.37
C ASP A 61 27.95 -10.39 14.64
N LYS A 62 29.05 -10.02 13.99
CA LYS A 62 29.21 -8.71 13.34
C LYS A 62 28.23 -8.51 12.19
N GLU A 63 28.07 -9.50 11.32
CA GLU A 63 27.22 -9.41 10.13
C GLU A 63 25.73 -9.29 10.49
N GLN A 64 25.30 -9.98 11.56
CA GLN A 64 23.95 -9.88 12.09
C GLN A 64 23.73 -8.51 12.73
N ARG A 65 24.67 -8.02 13.55
CA ARG A 65 24.61 -6.67 14.13
C ARG A 65 24.49 -5.60 13.05
N THR A 66 25.36 -5.62 12.04
CA THR A 66 25.32 -4.66 10.93
C THR A 66 23.98 -4.68 10.21
N THR A 67 23.42 -5.87 9.95
CA THR A 67 22.10 -5.99 9.32
C THR A 67 20.99 -5.40 10.18
N MET A 68 20.97 -5.73 11.47
CA MET A 68 19.94 -5.24 12.39
C MET A 68 20.05 -3.74 12.65
N GLU A 69 21.26 -3.19 12.64
CA GLU A 69 21.49 -1.75 12.72
C GLU A 69 20.92 -1.01 11.50
N ALA A 70 21.11 -1.55 10.29
CA ALA A 70 20.50 -1.00 9.07
C ALA A 70 18.96 -0.95 9.18
N VAL A 71 18.36 -2.05 9.64
CA VAL A 71 16.90 -2.16 9.86
C VAL A 71 16.44 -1.15 10.90
N THR A 72 17.19 -1.00 12.00
CA THR A 72 16.86 -0.07 13.10
C THR A 72 16.86 1.38 12.61
N ARG A 73 17.89 1.78 11.87
CA ARG A 73 18.00 3.15 11.31
C ARG A 73 16.92 3.46 10.30
N VAL A 74 16.62 2.52 9.41
CA VAL A 74 15.50 2.67 8.47
C VAL A 74 14.17 2.75 9.20
N THR A 75 13.96 1.91 10.20
CA THR A 75 12.74 1.94 11.01
C THR A 75 12.60 3.26 11.77
N ARG A 76 13.71 3.81 12.28
CA ARG A 76 13.74 5.14 12.88
C ARG A 76 13.33 6.23 11.88
N ALA A 77 13.95 6.26 10.71
CA ALA A 77 13.61 7.22 9.65
C ALA A 77 12.12 7.13 9.22
N ILE A 78 11.58 5.91 9.13
CA ILE A 78 10.13 5.71 8.88
C ILE A 78 9.31 6.27 10.05
N THR A 79 9.68 5.98 11.29
CA THR A 79 8.97 6.40 12.50
C THR A 79 8.93 7.92 12.64
N ASP A 80 10.05 8.59 12.41
CA ASP A 80 10.15 10.06 12.47
C ASP A 80 9.30 10.72 11.37
N LEU A 81 9.04 9.96 10.29
CA LEU A 81 8.14 10.34 9.23
C LEU A 81 6.71 9.80 9.45
N THR A 82 6.39 9.05 10.50
CA THR A 82 5.09 8.36 10.61
C THR A 82 3.95 9.33 10.98
N GLY A 83 2.74 9.01 10.48
CA GLY A 83 1.50 9.80 10.51
C GLY A 83 0.47 9.11 9.60
N PRO A 84 -0.34 9.82 8.78
CA PRO A 84 -1.03 9.18 7.65
C PRO A 84 -0.01 8.45 6.77
N SER A 85 -0.11 7.13 6.64
CA SER A 85 0.99 6.34 6.05
C SER A 85 1.16 6.61 4.56
N CYS A 86 2.40 6.84 4.11
CA CYS A 86 2.73 7.00 2.68
C CYS A 86 3.94 6.14 2.30
N CYS A 87 3.69 5.00 1.65
CA CYS A 87 4.76 4.08 1.25
C CYS A 87 5.82 4.74 0.34
N LYS A 88 5.42 5.71 -0.49
CA LYS A 88 6.36 6.42 -1.39
C LYS A 88 7.35 7.28 -0.60
N ALA A 89 6.88 7.99 0.42
CA ALA A 89 7.72 8.79 1.28
C ALA A 89 8.62 7.90 2.15
N TYR A 90 8.07 6.80 2.68
CA TYR A 90 8.83 5.81 3.44
C TYR A 90 9.96 5.19 2.62
N VAL A 91 9.73 4.83 1.35
CA VAL A 91 10.78 4.27 0.48
C VAL A 91 11.93 5.26 0.32
N ARG A 92 11.63 6.55 0.06
CA ARG A 92 12.66 7.57 -0.17
C ARG A 92 13.53 7.80 1.07
N THR A 93 12.91 8.03 2.23
CA THR A 93 13.67 8.27 3.48
C THR A 93 14.43 7.01 3.92
N SER A 94 13.86 5.82 3.70
CA SER A 94 14.53 4.56 4.00
C SER A 94 15.75 4.34 3.11
N LEU A 95 15.67 4.68 1.82
CA LEU A 95 16.80 4.59 0.91
C LEU A 95 17.90 5.57 1.31
N GLU A 96 17.56 6.80 1.68
CA GLU A 96 18.52 7.79 2.17
C GLU A 96 19.25 7.29 3.43
N ALA A 97 18.51 6.83 4.43
CA ALA A 97 19.08 6.26 5.65
C ALA A 97 19.94 5.02 5.37
N ALA A 98 19.48 4.14 4.48
CA ALA A 98 20.22 2.94 4.08
C ALA A 98 21.52 3.28 3.34
N VAL A 99 21.52 4.27 2.44
CA VAL A 99 22.72 4.71 1.71
C VAL A 99 23.74 5.36 2.65
N LYS A 100 23.27 6.20 3.58
CA LYS A 100 24.13 6.78 4.61
C LYS A 100 24.82 5.69 5.43
N TYR A 101 24.06 4.72 5.92
CA TYR A 101 24.62 3.62 6.71
C TYR A 101 25.51 2.69 5.88
N LEU A 102 25.19 2.47 4.61
CA LEU A 102 26.01 1.67 3.70
C LEU A 102 27.42 2.26 3.53
N LYS A 103 27.52 3.58 3.41
CA LYS A 103 28.80 4.30 3.40
C LYS A 103 29.56 4.09 4.71
N GLU A 104 28.89 4.22 5.85
CA GLU A 104 29.49 4.03 7.18
C GLU A 104 29.97 2.59 7.44
N SER A 105 29.16 1.59 7.08
CA SER A 105 29.42 0.20 7.45
C SER A 105 30.30 -0.57 6.46
N ALA A 106 30.25 -0.20 5.18
CA ALA A 106 30.89 -0.96 4.10
C ALA A 106 31.79 -0.08 3.20
N GLY A 107 31.86 1.24 3.42
CA GLY A 107 32.63 2.16 2.57
C GLY A 107 32.08 2.31 1.15
N ILE A 108 30.88 1.77 0.89
CA ILE A 108 30.24 1.79 -0.43
C ILE A 108 29.50 3.12 -0.57
N GLU A 109 30.01 3.98 -1.43
CA GLU A 109 29.42 5.30 -1.70
C GLU A 109 28.56 5.24 -2.97
N LEU A 110 27.31 5.66 -2.85
CA LEU A 110 26.38 5.80 -3.97
C LEU A 110 26.12 7.29 -4.23
N PRO A 111 25.87 7.69 -5.48
CA PRO A 111 25.59 9.09 -5.80
C PRO A 111 24.40 9.59 -4.97
N ALA A 112 24.55 10.79 -4.42
CA ALA A 112 23.46 11.47 -3.73
C ALA A 112 22.30 11.67 -4.70
N ALA A 113 21.09 11.35 -4.27
CA ALA A 113 19.91 11.75 -5.01
C ALA A 113 19.80 13.29 -4.92
N GLY A 114 19.58 13.96 -6.04
CA GLY A 114 19.22 15.38 -6.04
C GLY A 114 17.88 15.63 -5.32
N GLU A 115 17.41 16.87 -5.30
CA GLU A 115 16.10 17.19 -4.70
C GLU A 115 14.98 16.34 -5.32
N ILE A 116 14.35 15.50 -4.49
CA ILE A 116 13.25 14.64 -4.92
C ILE A 116 11.92 15.29 -4.57
N HIS A 117 11.16 15.68 -5.57
CA HIS A 117 9.80 16.16 -5.40
C HIS A 117 8.76 15.07 -5.70
N CYS A 118 7.67 15.05 -4.92
CA CYS A 118 6.58 14.09 -5.10
C CYS A 118 5.60 14.57 -6.18
N THR A 119 5.40 13.76 -7.22
CA THR A 119 4.42 13.99 -8.29
C THR A 119 3.10 13.24 -8.09
N TYR A 120 2.89 12.66 -6.90
CA TYR A 120 1.76 11.77 -6.59
C TYR A 120 0.81 12.32 -5.52
N SER A 121 0.98 13.58 -5.10
CA SER A 121 0.15 14.22 -4.06
C SER A 121 -1.35 14.08 -4.33
N ASN A 122 -1.75 14.32 -5.58
CA ASN A 122 -3.16 14.27 -6.02
C ASN A 122 -3.68 12.84 -6.32
N LYS A 123 -2.87 11.79 -6.11
CA LYS A 123 -3.19 10.40 -6.48
C LYS A 123 -3.14 9.43 -5.30
N HIS A 124 -3.36 9.92 -4.07
CA HIS A 124 -3.32 9.10 -2.86
C HIS A 124 -4.72 8.59 -2.48
N PRO A 125 -4.97 7.27 -2.53
CA PRO A 125 -6.27 6.71 -2.17
C PRO A 125 -6.59 6.81 -0.66
N HIS A 126 -5.56 6.93 0.18
CA HIS A 126 -5.65 6.93 1.64
C HIS A 126 -5.18 8.26 2.28
N GLY A 127 -5.23 9.35 1.52
CA GLY A 127 -4.88 10.71 1.98
C GLY A 127 -3.40 11.09 1.80
N CYS A 128 -3.16 12.35 1.43
CA CYS A 128 -1.82 12.94 1.36
C CYS A 128 -1.48 13.65 2.68
N ARG A 129 -0.20 13.71 3.03
CA ARG A 129 0.29 14.46 4.20
C ARG A 129 0.61 15.92 3.90
N GLU A 130 0.62 16.28 2.62
CA GLU A 130 0.84 17.64 2.14
C GLU A 130 2.05 18.29 2.82
N ILE A 131 1.89 19.45 3.45
CA ILE A 131 2.93 20.22 4.12
C ILE A 131 3.72 19.44 5.18
N LYS A 132 3.19 18.33 5.71
CA LYS A 132 3.88 17.45 6.67
C LYS A 132 4.81 16.43 6.00
N CYS A 133 4.83 16.37 4.66
CA CYS A 133 5.70 15.48 3.90
C CYS A 133 6.91 16.26 3.34
N PRO A 134 8.14 15.81 3.59
CA PRO A 134 9.35 16.50 3.11
C PRO A 134 9.50 16.47 1.59
N TYR A 135 8.67 15.68 0.89
CA TYR A 135 8.69 15.56 -0.56
C TYR A 135 7.53 16.32 -1.23
N PHE A 136 6.69 17.03 -0.48
CA PHE A 136 5.53 17.73 -1.03
C PHE A 136 5.92 19.11 -1.59
N THR A 137 5.29 19.50 -2.70
CA THR A 137 5.58 20.75 -3.43
C THR A 137 4.39 21.71 -3.50
N GLY A 138 3.25 21.37 -2.88
CA GLY A 138 2.02 22.15 -2.99
C GLY A 138 1.90 23.26 -1.95
N GLY A 139 2.61 24.37 -2.16
CA GLY A 139 2.37 25.64 -1.46
C GLY A 139 3.64 26.38 -1.01
N ILE A 140 4.07 27.33 -1.84
CA ILE A 140 4.84 28.57 -1.55
C ILE A 140 5.53 28.70 -0.17
N TYR A 141 6.87 28.83 -0.22
CA TYR A 141 7.79 29.42 0.77
C TYR A 141 7.27 29.56 2.21
N GLY A 142 7.50 28.54 3.04
CA GLY A 142 7.81 28.73 4.46
C GLY A 142 9.32 28.59 4.62
N GLU A 143 9.94 29.50 5.38
CA GLU A 143 11.37 29.50 5.68
C GLU A 143 11.90 28.12 6.08
N PRO A 144 13.17 27.79 5.78
CA PRO A 144 13.76 26.55 6.27
C PRO A 144 13.79 26.60 7.80
N ASP A 145 12.95 25.78 8.45
CA ASP A 145 13.10 25.50 9.88
C ASP A 145 14.50 24.90 10.08
N ASN A 146 15.40 25.75 10.58
CA ASN A 146 16.80 25.45 10.85
C ASN A 146 16.94 24.70 12.19
N GLU A 147 16.02 23.77 12.46
CA GLU A 147 15.98 22.95 13.67
C GLU A 147 15.85 21.47 13.28
N ARG A 148 16.86 20.94 12.59
CA ARG A 148 17.09 19.48 12.49
C ARG A 148 18.40 19.08 13.13
N GLU A 149 18.71 19.64 14.29
CA GLU A 149 19.78 19.13 15.14
C GLU A 149 19.29 19.06 16.59
N GLY A 150 18.63 17.96 16.92
CA GLY A 150 18.32 17.60 18.29
C GLY A 150 17.86 16.14 18.34
N PRO A 151 18.37 15.32 19.28
CA PRO A 151 17.80 13.99 19.47
C PRO A 151 16.34 14.16 19.85
N VAL A 152 15.43 13.66 19.02
CA VAL A 152 14.01 13.56 19.35
C VAL A 152 13.90 12.65 20.57
N SER A 153 13.89 13.25 21.76
CA SER A 153 13.64 12.53 23.00
C SER A 153 12.18 12.11 22.94
N CYS A 154 11.95 10.85 22.59
CA CYS A 154 10.63 10.25 22.62
C CYS A 154 10.18 10.16 24.08
N THR A 155 9.60 11.23 24.61
CA THR A 155 8.89 11.23 25.89
C THR A 155 7.46 10.76 25.64
N CYS A 156 7.31 9.57 25.02
CA CYS A 156 6.03 8.91 25.05
C CYS A 156 5.79 8.40 26.48
N ASN A 157 4.93 9.11 27.21
CA ASN A 157 4.35 8.58 28.42
C ASN A 157 3.40 7.45 28.00
N CYS A 158 3.93 6.22 27.87
CA CYS A 158 3.15 5.01 27.55
C CYS A 158 2.27 4.55 28.72
N SER A 159 1.75 5.48 29.53
CA SER A 159 0.74 5.20 30.56
C SER A 159 -0.63 5.11 29.90
N GLY A 160 -0.84 3.99 29.21
CA GLY A 160 -2.07 3.65 28.54
C GLY A 160 -1.80 2.73 27.37
N ILE A 161 -1.76 1.41 27.63
CA ILE A 161 -2.06 0.45 26.57
C ILE A 161 -3.52 0.69 26.21
N ILE A 162 -3.79 1.61 25.29
CA ILE A 162 -5.08 1.70 24.64
C ILE A 162 -5.10 0.48 23.71
N LYS A 163 -5.84 -0.57 24.11
CA LYS A 163 -6.25 -1.60 23.15
C LYS A 163 -6.88 -0.85 21.99
N ALA A 164 -6.52 -1.18 20.74
CA ALA A 164 -7.26 -0.68 19.60
C ALA A 164 -8.75 -1.04 19.80
N GLU A 165 -9.54 -0.06 20.22
CA GLU A 165 -10.98 -0.19 20.40
C GLU A 165 -11.58 -0.11 19.00
N GLY A 166 -12.16 -1.22 18.57
CA GLY A 166 -12.54 -1.50 17.19
C GLY A 166 -12.46 -3.00 16.92
N THR A 167 -13.44 -3.77 17.35
CA THR A 167 -13.59 -5.15 16.85
C THR A 167 -13.88 -5.12 15.34
N GLN A 168 -13.55 -6.20 14.61
CA GLN A 168 -13.92 -6.28 13.18
C GLN A 168 -15.42 -6.12 12.94
N GLU A 169 -16.27 -6.34 13.94
CA GLU A 169 -17.71 -6.11 13.86
C GLU A 169 -18.08 -4.62 13.90
N GLU A 170 -17.45 -3.85 14.79
CA GLU A 170 -17.63 -2.38 14.88
C GLU A 170 -17.18 -1.66 13.59
N GLY A 171 -16.05 -2.10 13.01
CA GLY A 171 -15.57 -1.58 11.73
C GLY A 171 -16.53 -1.87 10.56
N MET A 172 -17.14 -3.05 10.52
CA MET A 172 -18.12 -3.40 9.47
C MET A 172 -19.43 -2.61 9.63
N GLU A 173 -19.88 -2.38 10.85
CA GLU A 173 -21.07 -1.57 11.12
C GLU A 173 -20.88 -0.11 10.72
N TYR A 174 -19.70 0.47 11.03
CA TYR A 174 -19.32 1.80 10.56
C TYR A 174 -19.39 1.91 9.03
N LEU A 175 -18.84 0.91 8.31
CA LEU A 175 -18.85 0.90 6.85
C LEU A 175 -20.26 0.76 6.26
N LEU A 176 -21.16 -0.01 6.89
CA LEU A 176 -22.55 -0.10 6.47
C LEU A 176 -23.27 1.26 6.61
N ASN A 177 -23.08 1.94 7.73
CA ASN A 177 -23.67 3.26 7.95
C ASN A 177 -23.15 4.27 6.93
N LYS A 178 -21.83 4.26 6.66
CA LYS A 178 -21.22 5.10 5.61
C LYS A 178 -21.73 4.78 4.22
N ALA A 179 -22.01 3.52 3.91
CA ALA A 179 -22.58 3.12 2.62
C ALA A 179 -23.96 3.75 2.39
N ILE A 180 -24.83 3.75 3.40
CA ILE A 180 -26.17 4.36 3.34
C ILE A 180 -26.06 5.89 3.25
N GLU A 181 -25.24 6.52 4.08
CA GLU A 181 -24.97 7.97 4.04
C GLU A 181 -24.48 8.44 2.66
N SER A 182 -23.68 7.60 1.99
CA SER A 182 -23.10 7.89 0.67
C SER A 182 -24.08 7.68 -0.49
N GLY A 183 -25.33 7.28 -0.21
CA GLY A 183 -26.41 7.21 -1.20
C GLY A 183 -26.80 5.81 -1.64
N ALA A 184 -26.35 4.75 -0.95
CA ALA A 184 -26.94 3.43 -1.11
C ALA A 184 -28.34 3.40 -0.47
N GLU A 185 -29.30 2.81 -1.17
CA GLU A 185 -30.63 2.55 -0.62
C GLU A 185 -30.58 1.37 0.36
N LYS A 186 -29.79 0.35 0.02
CA LYS A 186 -29.56 -0.83 0.84
C LYS A 186 -28.08 -1.20 0.79
N ALA A 187 -27.52 -1.52 1.95
CA ALA A 187 -26.19 -2.06 2.09
C ALA A 187 -26.26 -3.29 3.02
N LYS A 188 -25.61 -4.39 2.64
CA LYS A 188 -25.59 -5.62 3.44
C LYS A 188 -24.23 -6.30 3.37
N VAL A 189 -23.75 -6.82 4.49
CA VAL A 189 -22.60 -7.72 4.52
C VAL A 189 -23.01 -9.09 3.99
N ILE A 190 -22.23 -9.60 3.04
CA ILE A 190 -22.37 -10.93 2.47
C ILE A 190 -21.08 -11.72 2.68
N ASP A 191 -21.21 -13.03 2.82
CA ASP A 191 -20.07 -13.93 2.69
C ASP A 191 -19.70 -14.09 1.22
N THR A 192 -18.42 -14.08 0.90
CA THR A 192 -17.93 -14.11 -0.49
C THR A 192 -18.16 -15.47 -1.16
N ASP A 193 -18.38 -16.53 -0.37
CA ASP A 193 -18.79 -17.84 -0.85
C ASP A 193 -20.21 -17.86 -1.45
N THR A 194 -21.05 -16.87 -1.11
CA THR A 194 -22.38 -16.68 -1.72
C THR A 194 -22.31 -16.07 -3.12
N ILE A 195 -21.14 -15.58 -3.56
CA ILE A 195 -20.95 -14.98 -4.88
C ILE A 195 -20.67 -16.08 -5.90
N VAL A 196 -21.58 -16.20 -6.87
CA VAL A 196 -21.46 -17.16 -7.99
C VAL A 196 -20.87 -16.47 -9.21
N VAL A 197 -19.76 -17.00 -9.73
CA VAL A 197 -19.07 -16.48 -10.93
C VAL A 197 -19.10 -17.54 -12.02
N GLU A 198 -19.68 -17.20 -13.17
CA GLU A 198 -19.98 -18.16 -14.25
C GLU A 198 -19.55 -17.63 -15.63
N GLU A 199 -19.08 -18.53 -16.50
CA GLU A 199 -18.58 -18.15 -17.83
C GLU A 199 -19.67 -17.64 -18.77
N TRP A 200 -20.91 -18.14 -18.65
CA TRP A 200 -22.00 -17.80 -19.55
C TRP A 200 -22.31 -16.30 -19.56
N VAL A 201 -22.02 -15.58 -18.47
CA VAL A 201 -22.22 -14.11 -18.37
C VAL A 201 -21.40 -13.38 -19.43
N ARG A 202 -20.17 -13.86 -19.68
CA ARG A 202 -19.28 -13.30 -20.71
C ARG A 202 -19.81 -13.58 -22.12
N TRP A 203 -20.45 -14.71 -22.34
CA TRP A 203 -21.08 -15.06 -23.62
C TRP A 203 -22.25 -14.13 -23.95
N LYS A 204 -23.08 -13.78 -22.96
CA LYS A 204 -24.14 -12.77 -23.16
C LYS A 204 -23.58 -11.43 -23.58
N CYS A 205 -22.45 -11.01 -23.00
CA CYS A 205 -21.79 -9.77 -23.41
C CYS A 205 -21.22 -9.88 -24.84
N LYS A 206 -20.49 -10.95 -25.15
CA LYS A 206 -19.81 -11.14 -26.43
C LYS A 206 -20.75 -11.23 -27.63
N TYR A 207 -21.89 -11.90 -27.46
CA TYR A 207 -22.79 -12.21 -28.57
C TYR A 207 -24.13 -11.47 -28.53
N GLY A 208 -24.48 -10.86 -27.39
CA GLY A 208 -25.80 -10.25 -27.18
C GLY A 208 -25.80 -8.79 -26.75
N CYS A 209 -24.64 -8.16 -26.51
CA CYS A 209 -24.58 -6.81 -25.96
C CYS A 209 -24.11 -5.78 -27.00
N PRO A 210 -24.84 -4.65 -27.20
CA PRO A 210 -24.42 -3.57 -28.09
C PRO A 210 -23.23 -2.76 -27.56
N PHE A 211 -22.77 -3.03 -26.33
CA PHE A 211 -21.63 -2.37 -25.69
C PHE A 211 -20.34 -3.20 -25.70
N TYR A 212 -20.34 -4.39 -26.31
CA TYR A 212 -19.13 -5.20 -26.43
C TYR A 212 -17.98 -4.40 -27.07
N ALA A 213 -16.78 -4.50 -26.48
CA ALA A 213 -15.55 -3.83 -26.91
C ALA A 213 -15.61 -2.29 -26.97
N LYS A 214 -16.52 -1.63 -26.22
CA LYS A 214 -16.64 -0.16 -26.23
C LYS A 214 -15.87 0.59 -25.15
N ASP A 215 -15.70 -0.01 -23.96
CA ASP A 215 -15.03 0.66 -22.83
C ASP A 215 -14.40 -0.35 -21.84
N ALA A 216 -13.86 0.16 -20.73
CA ALA A 216 -13.18 -0.63 -19.70
C ALA A 216 -14.07 -1.58 -18.89
N PHE A 217 -15.40 -1.37 -18.89
CA PHE A 217 -16.38 -2.25 -18.23
C PHE A 217 -16.80 -3.42 -19.12
N HIS A 218 -16.37 -3.44 -20.38
CA HIS A 218 -16.73 -4.47 -21.34
C HIS A 218 -15.52 -5.32 -21.75
N PRO A 219 -15.70 -6.60 -22.07
CA PRO A 219 -14.66 -7.39 -22.73
C PRO A 219 -14.19 -6.69 -24.02
N PRO A 220 -12.89 -6.71 -24.33
CA PRO A 220 -11.84 -7.53 -23.70
C PRO A 220 -11.22 -6.95 -22.42
N CYS A 221 -11.53 -5.71 -22.05
CA CYS A 221 -10.92 -5.03 -20.91
C CYS A 221 -11.47 -5.52 -19.56
N ALA A 222 -12.75 -5.89 -19.50
CA ALA A 222 -13.34 -6.48 -18.32
C ALA A 222 -12.73 -7.86 -17.98
N PRO A 223 -12.48 -8.15 -16.69
CA PRO A 223 -11.91 -9.42 -16.26
C PRO A 223 -12.77 -10.61 -16.69
N ASP A 224 -12.13 -11.75 -16.92
CA ASP A 224 -12.82 -13.01 -17.22
C ASP A 224 -13.32 -13.70 -15.95
N ALA A 225 -14.14 -14.73 -16.13
CA ALA A 225 -14.75 -15.46 -15.01
C ALA A 225 -13.70 -16.19 -14.15
N GLU A 226 -12.65 -16.73 -14.74
CA GLU A 226 -11.59 -17.46 -14.03
C GLU A 226 -10.77 -16.52 -13.15
N SER A 227 -10.30 -15.40 -13.69
CA SER A 227 -9.55 -14.38 -12.94
C SER A 227 -10.42 -13.74 -11.86
N THR A 228 -11.67 -13.39 -12.17
CA THR A 228 -12.62 -12.84 -11.18
C THR A 228 -12.86 -13.84 -10.04
N GLY A 229 -13.11 -15.11 -10.36
CA GLY A 229 -13.33 -16.15 -9.35
C GLY A 229 -12.12 -16.37 -8.43
N ARG A 230 -10.89 -16.24 -8.95
CA ARG A 230 -9.67 -16.29 -8.13
C ARG A 230 -9.56 -15.09 -7.19
N VAL A 231 -9.84 -13.87 -7.67
CA VAL A 231 -9.79 -12.65 -6.86
C VAL A 231 -10.84 -12.71 -5.74
N ILE A 232 -12.08 -13.12 -6.02
CA ILE A 232 -13.15 -13.20 -5.00
C ILE A 232 -12.76 -14.13 -3.85
N LYS A 233 -12.03 -15.23 -4.11
CA LYS A 233 -11.54 -16.16 -3.08
C LYS A 233 -10.48 -15.58 -2.14
N GLU A 234 -9.89 -14.42 -2.45
CA GLU A 234 -8.95 -13.76 -1.55
C GLU A 234 -9.62 -13.01 -0.39
N TYR A 235 -10.96 -12.95 -0.40
CA TYR A 235 -11.81 -12.23 0.55
C TYR A 235 -12.76 -13.21 1.24
N SER A 236 -13.12 -12.93 2.49
CA SER A 236 -14.14 -13.67 3.24
C SER A 236 -15.50 -12.97 3.31
N LYS A 237 -15.50 -11.64 3.29
CA LYS A 237 -16.69 -10.79 3.39
C LYS A 237 -16.72 -9.75 2.28
N GLY A 238 -17.92 -9.32 1.89
CA GLY A 238 -18.15 -8.20 0.99
C GLY A 238 -19.32 -7.34 1.48
N ILE A 239 -19.36 -6.07 1.10
CA ILE A 239 -20.51 -5.18 1.31
C ILE A 239 -21.23 -5.03 -0.02
N LEU A 240 -22.43 -5.60 -0.11
CA LEU A 240 -23.30 -5.47 -1.27
C LEU A 240 -24.14 -4.20 -1.13
N MET A 241 -23.91 -3.24 -2.02
CA MET A 241 -24.64 -1.97 -2.08
C MET A 241 -25.60 -1.96 -3.27
N ASN A 242 -26.82 -1.46 -3.05
CA ASN A 242 -27.83 -1.25 -4.09
C ASN A 242 -28.39 0.17 -4.00
N GLY A 243 -28.72 0.77 -5.15
CA GLY A 243 -29.44 2.02 -5.25
C GLY A 243 -29.75 2.38 -6.71
N PRO A 244 -30.76 3.24 -6.93
CA PRO A 244 -31.25 3.56 -8.28
C PRO A 244 -30.30 4.46 -9.09
N ARG A 245 -29.29 5.06 -8.46
CA ARG A 245 -28.37 6.04 -9.08
C ARG A 245 -26.99 5.43 -9.28
N GLY A 246 -26.81 4.69 -10.37
CA GLY A 246 -25.57 3.95 -10.67
C GLY A 246 -24.29 4.78 -10.54
N LYS A 247 -24.23 5.98 -11.13
CA LYS A 247 -23.05 6.86 -11.04
C LYS A 247 -22.71 7.29 -9.61
N ALA A 248 -23.71 7.72 -8.85
CA ALA A 248 -23.52 8.12 -7.46
C ALA A 248 -23.09 6.91 -6.60
N LEU A 249 -23.64 5.72 -6.89
CA LEU A 249 -23.27 4.49 -6.21
C LEU A 249 -21.82 4.09 -6.50
N THR A 250 -21.36 4.20 -7.75
CA THR A 250 -19.95 3.98 -8.12
C THR A 250 -19.01 4.90 -7.33
N GLU A 251 -19.33 6.20 -7.26
CA GLU A 251 -18.53 7.17 -6.51
C GLU A 251 -18.56 6.86 -4.99
N ALA A 252 -19.69 6.42 -4.47
CA ALA A 252 -19.84 6.01 -3.08
C ALA A 252 -18.98 4.79 -2.73
N VAL A 253 -18.99 3.74 -3.57
CA VAL A 253 -18.21 2.50 -3.34
C VAL A 253 -16.71 2.81 -3.34
N VAL A 254 -16.23 3.67 -4.25
CA VAL A 254 -14.80 4.08 -4.29
C VAL A 254 -14.40 4.87 -3.04
N LYS A 255 -15.27 5.74 -2.53
CA LYS A 255 -15.02 6.43 -1.25
C LYS A 255 -15.00 5.44 -0.08
N LEU A 256 -15.93 4.48 -0.07
CA LEU A 256 -16.03 3.47 0.97
C LEU A 256 -14.82 2.54 0.99
N GLU A 257 -14.21 2.24 -0.16
CA GLU A 257 -12.92 1.51 -0.23
C GLU A 257 -11.84 2.22 0.60
N GLY A 258 -11.74 3.55 0.47
CA GLY A 258 -10.78 4.36 1.23
C GLY A 258 -11.11 4.48 2.72
N GLU A 259 -12.39 4.44 3.10
CA GLU A 259 -12.83 4.32 4.51
C GLU A 259 -12.47 2.93 5.07
N ALA A 260 -12.80 1.86 4.33
CA ALA A 260 -12.49 0.49 4.73
C ALA A 260 -10.99 0.27 4.92
N TYR A 261 -10.17 0.87 4.05
CA TYR A 261 -8.72 0.85 4.22
C TYR A 261 -8.27 1.51 5.54
N ARG A 262 -8.90 2.63 5.95
CA ARG A 262 -8.60 3.33 7.20
C ARG A 262 -9.03 2.54 8.44
N GLU A 263 -10.12 1.80 8.35
CA GLU A 263 -10.59 0.87 9.38
C GLU A 263 -9.78 -0.45 9.43
N GLY A 264 -8.70 -0.55 8.65
CA GLY A 264 -7.79 -1.69 8.68
C GLY A 264 -8.14 -2.84 7.72
N TYR A 265 -9.16 -2.70 6.87
CA TYR A 265 -9.45 -3.64 5.79
C TYR A 265 -8.56 -3.36 4.58
N TYR A 266 -7.25 -3.61 4.70
CA TYR A 266 -6.25 -3.19 3.70
C TYR A 266 -6.37 -3.83 2.32
N LYS A 267 -7.09 -4.96 2.22
CA LYS A 267 -7.41 -5.59 0.94
C LYS A 267 -8.66 -5.01 0.28
N ALA A 268 -9.42 -4.13 0.95
CA ALA A 268 -10.69 -3.63 0.44
C ALA A 268 -10.59 -3.19 -1.02
N PHE A 269 -11.55 -3.64 -1.81
CA PHE A 269 -11.58 -3.45 -3.25
C PHE A 269 -13.01 -3.14 -3.70
N ALA A 270 -13.19 -2.01 -4.36
CA ALA A 270 -14.42 -1.53 -4.95
C ALA A 270 -14.67 -2.25 -6.28
N LEU A 271 -15.65 -3.15 -6.29
CA LEU A 271 -16.15 -3.76 -7.52
C LEU A 271 -17.52 -3.17 -7.88
N THR A 272 -17.60 -2.41 -8.97
CA THR A 272 -18.81 -1.69 -9.38
C THR A 272 -19.36 -2.20 -10.70
N ALA A 273 -20.69 -2.22 -10.83
CA ALA A 273 -21.37 -2.44 -12.10
C ALA A 273 -21.43 -1.15 -12.95
N LEU A 274 -21.86 -1.28 -14.21
CA LEU A 274 -22.09 -0.15 -15.12
C LEU A 274 -23.02 0.89 -14.47
N SER A 275 -22.56 2.13 -14.41
CA SER A 275 -23.26 3.26 -13.79
C SER A 275 -24.44 3.79 -14.62
N SER A 276 -24.57 3.32 -15.85
CA SER A 276 -25.65 3.64 -16.80
C SER A 276 -25.92 2.45 -17.70
N GLY A 277 -27.17 1.96 -17.71
CA GLY A 277 -27.65 1.02 -18.73
C GLY A 277 -27.95 1.73 -20.06
N PRO A 278 -28.26 0.98 -21.13
CA PRO A 278 -28.86 1.58 -22.32
C PRO A 278 -30.16 2.32 -21.94
N PRO A 279 -30.54 3.37 -22.68
CA PRO A 279 -31.83 4.03 -22.46
C PRO A 279 -32.95 2.98 -22.46
N GLY A 280 -33.68 2.84 -21.33
CA GLY A 280 -34.78 1.89 -21.18
C GLY A 280 -34.45 0.55 -20.50
N ALA A 281 -33.23 0.34 -20.00
CA ALA A 281 -32.96 -0.75 -19.06
C ALA A 281 -33.27 -0.30 -17.63
N THR A 282 -34.42 -0.72 -17.11
CA THR A 282 -34.76 -0.71 -15.67
C THR A 282 -34.08 -1.84 -14.94
#